data_AF-A0A5S9MTI0-F1
#
_entry.id   AF-A0A5S9MTI0-F1
#
_cell.length_a   1.000
_cell.length_b   1.000
_cell.length_c   1.000
_cell.angle_alpha   90.00
_cell.angle_beta   90.00
_cell.angle_gamma   90.00
#
_symmetry.space_group_name_H-M   'P 1'
#
loop_
_entity.id
_entity.type
_entity.pdbx_description
1 polymer ?
#
loop_
_entity_poly.entity_id
_entity_poly.type
_entity_poly.pdbx_seq_one_letter_code
_entity_poly.pdbx_strand_id
1 'polypeptide(L)'
;MKFHHWIGSLLLAATSGQTLAEANKVCFYEHYDYQGAEWCYTSDSGWIGSSRNDRISSIKLYGDAKVTIYQHGNYGGAQTTVMANTYKMDDLNDNISSFRIGVRQSDDFACLFEHPGFRGTPACAEAGQGVSDLNNVVMGRNNASSLVAVGKARVEIFEYPNYDYGRQVMNITRSTSNLEKRPANWTEDNIDSFRVFSRSATNAEAAIDINEAIGYHAPINQVDTLASHNAFNSTAYFSGQLIPGPNHRRALIEQLQIGARFFELDVSKGNGYAKVCHSIDCGTFDVSLRRLLAETETWLKGADDNDVVFFFIQDDLDGDNSGYQQLQNDVAWLGDIVYTPGACQSLPDDMTFAQMRAQGKRVFFYKSGGSNGCNTASSVLINSETNIGVASINIHDNHFRSGTVVRSQECDNYFCNDVVSASEALIGLTNGVNAFGLDMLEESDIDNNGGRFHKQLWAAGPEQVYNAYANGRTATFKANGDRYVAVSWNTSRNYACRLSNGNWVITDALGDIWNGSNACENEYPGSTFDVPASAYEARLLRDAIVTGADVHINFGVNNGQWVAGRWGNLANR
;
A
#
# COMPACT_ATOMS: atom_id res chain seq x y z
N MET A 1 26.78 -20.06 59.06
CA MET A 1 25.73 -20.64 58.19
C MET A 1 25.53 -19.68 57.03
N LYS A 2 25.91 -20.10 55.82
CA LYS A 2 25.81 -19.30 54.58
C LYS A 2 24.43 -19.52 53.98
N PHE A 3 23.63 -18.46 53.82
CA PHE A 3 22.42 -18.50 53.00
C PHE A 3 22.76 -17.94 51.60
N HIS A 4 22.66 -18.80 50.59
CA HIS A 4 22.71 -18.42 49.18
C HIS A 4 21.36 -17.82 48.78
N HIS A 5 21.37 -16.62 48.20
CA HIS A 5 20.25 -16.09 47.44
C HIS A 5 20.32 -16.64 46.01
N TRP A 6 19.28 -17.39 45.61
CA TRP A 6 19.00 -17.70 44.21
C TRP A 6 18.13 -16.58 43.65
N ILE A 7 18.67 -15.82 42.69
CA ILE A 7 17.87 -14.91 41.85
C ILE A 7 17.35 -15.76 40.70
N GLY A 8 16.07 -16.09 40.73
CA GLY A 8 15.37 -16.72 39.62
C GLY A 8 15.06 -15.68 38.54
N SER A 9 15.69 -15.83 37.37
CA SER A 9 15.37 -15.07 36.17
C SER A 9 13.94 -15.38 35.73
N LEU A 10 13.07 -14.36 35.74
CA LEU A 10 11.73 -14.45 35.17
C LEU A 10 11.87 -14.38 33.64
N LEU A 11 11.75 -15.52 32.96
CA LEU A 11 11.50 -15.57 31.53
C LEU A 11 10.09 -15.01 31.28
N LEU A 12 10.02 -13.77 30.77
CA LEU A 12 8.83 -13.25 30.12
C LEU A 12 8.63 -14.04 28.82
N ALA A 13 7.75 -15.04 28.87
CA ALA A 13 7.19 -15.64 27.67
C ALA A 13 6.41 -14.55 26.92
N ALA A 14 6.90 -14.13 25.77
CA ALA A 14 6.16 -13.29 24.83
C ALA A 14 4.94 -14.09 24.35
N THR A 15 3.79 -13.86 24.95
CA THR A 15 2.52 -14.25 24.35
C THR A 15 2.35 -13.38 23.11
N SER A 16 2.33 -14.03 21.94
CA SER A 16 1.92 -13.45 20.67
C SER A 16 0.66 -12.61 20.89
N GLY A 17 0.81 -11.28 20.88
CA GLY A 17 -0.32 -10.37 20.91
C GLY A 17 -1.14 -10.63 19.66
N GLN A 18 -2.33 -11.21 19.83
CA GLN A 18 -3.32 -11.17 18.78
C GLN A 18 -3.62 -9.68 18.55
N THR A 19 -3.22 -9.19 17.37
CA THR A 19 -3.70 -7.92 16.84
C THR A 19 -5.23 -7.95 16.91
N LEU A 20 -5.83 -7.01 17.65
CA LEU A 20 -7.27 -6.86 17.65
C LEU A 20 -7.65 -6.40 16.24
N ALA A 21 -8.18 -7.32 15.44
CA ALA A 21 -8.78 -6.99 14.14
C ALA A 21 -9.83 -5.90 14.37
N GLU A 22 -9.82 -4.88 13.51
CA GLU A 22 -10.79 -3.79 13.58
C GLU A 22 -12.21 -4.38 13.56
N ALA A 23 -13.06 -3.93 14.48
CA ALA A 23 -14.40 -4.49 14.61
C ALA A 23 -15.23 -4.23 13.35
N ASN A 24 -15.86 -5.28 12.83
CA ASN A 24 -16.75 -5.19 11.67
C ASN A 24 -17.93 -4.26 11.95
N LYS A 25 -17.97 -3.11 11.28
CA LYS A 25 -19.07 -2.15 11.32
C LYS A 25 -19.21 -1.42 9.99
N VAL A 26 -20.40 -0.86 9.79
CA VAL A 26 -20.73 -0.04 8.63
C VAL A 26 -21.12 1.34 9.13
N CYS A 27 -20.49 2.39 8.62
CA CYS A 27 -20.86 3.77 8.93
C CYS A 27 -21.40 4.44 7.68
N PHE A 28 -22.63 4.94 7.79
CA PHE A 28 -23.30 5.73 6.76
C PHE A 28 -23.16 7.21 7.07
N TYR A 29 -23.03 8.02 6.03
CA TYR A 29 -22.83 9.46 6.15
C TYR A 29 -23.88 10.22 5.37
N GLU A 30 -24.30 11.34 5.96
CA GLU A 30 -25.33 12.21 5.41
C GLU A 30 -24.93 12.87 4.09
N HIS A 31 -23.64 13.11 3.89
CA HIS A 31 -23.11 13.78 2.70
C HIS A 31 -22.00 12.96 2.06
N TYR A 32 -21.66 13.32 0.82
CA TYR A 32 -20.52 12.73 0.13
C TYR A 32 -19.20 13.05 0.87
N ASP A 33 -18.12 12.36 0.49
CA ASP A 33 -16.80 12.47 1.11
C ASP A 33 -16.80 12.23 2.63
N TYR A 34 -17.73 11.39 3.11
CA TYR A 34 -17.85 11.00 4.51
C TYR A 34 -18.09 12.20 5.43
N GLN A 35 -18.93 13.13 4.99
CA GLN A 35 -19.28 14.36 5.71
C GLN A 35 -20.70 14.32 6.29
N GLY A 36 -21.05 15.35 7.06
CA GLY A 36 -22.35 15.47 7.70
C GLY A 36 -22.51 14.52 8.89
N ALA A 37 -23.76 14.17 9.22
CA ALA A 37 -24.02 13.22 10.29
C ALA A 37 -23.50 11.81 9.96
N GLU A 38 -22.91 11.14 10.95
CA GLU A 38 -22.42 9.76 10.86
C GLU A 38 -23.34 8.81 11.65
N TRP A 39 -23.68 7.66 11.06
CA TRP A 39 -24.46 6.61 11.70
C TRP A 39 -23.82 5.24 11.50
N CYS A 40 -23.25 4.68 12.57
CA CYS A 40 -22.57 3.39 12.54
C CYS A 40 -23.43 2.25 13.09
N TYR A 41 -23.33 1.09 12.45
CA TYR A 41 -24.11 -0.10 12.76
C TYR A 41 -23.24 -1.36 12.71
N THR A 42 -23.57 -2.32 13.57
CA THR A 42 -22.95 -3.66 13.64
C THR A 42 -23.97 -4.78 13.41
N SER A 43 -25.24 -4.42 13.17
CA SER A 43 -26.34 -5.35 12.91
C SER A 43 -27.29 -4.80 11.85
N ASP A 44 -28.07 -5.68 11.24
CA ASP A 44 -29.11 -5.35 10.27
C ASP A 44 -30.11 -4.32 10.80
N SER A 45 -30.71 -3.56 9.88
CA SER A 45 -31.85 -2.70 10.17
C SER A 45 -32.89 -2.79 9.07
N GLY A 46 -34.09 -3.27 9.42
CA GLY A 46 -35.25 -3.27 8.52
C GLY A 46 -35.87 -1.88 8.33
N TRP A 47 -35.48 -0.88 9.13
CA TRP A 47 -35.93 0.50 8.99
C TRP A 47 -34.95 1.44 9.71
N ILE A 48 -34.27 2.31 8.96
CA ILE A 48 -33.21 3.16 9.51
C ILE A 48 -33.73 4.30 10.41
N GLY A 49 -35.04 4.55 10.40
CA GLY A 49 -35.69 5.59 11.20
C GLY A 49 -35.90 6.88 10.40
N SER A 50 -36.97 7.61 10.74
CA SER A 50 -37.42 8.78 9.99
C SER A 50 -36.40 9.92 9.88
N SER A 51 -35.53 10.10 10.88
CA SER A 51 -34.53 11.17 10.85
C SER A 51 -33.35 10.90 9.91
N ARG A 52 -33.15 9.63 9.52
CA ARG A 52 -32.00 9.13 8.73
C ARG A 52 -32.39 8.59 7.36
N ASN A 53 -33.66 8.21 7.21
CA ASN A 53 -34.22 7.67 5.99
C ASN A 53 -33.95 8.61 4.80
N ASP A 54 -33.47 8.05 3.69
CA ASP A 54 -33.30 8.80 2.44
C ASP A 54 -32.36 10.02 2.60
N ARG A 55 -31.24 9.81 3.32
CA ARG A 55 -30.20 10.84 3.57
C ARG A 55 -28.77 10.33 3.46
N ILE A 56 -28.56 9.12 2.99
CA ILE A 56 -27.22 8.52 2.94
C ILE A 56 -26.61 8.83 1.58
N SER A 57 -25.42 9.45 1.59
CA SER A 57 -24.67 9.80 0.37
C SER A 57 -23.27 9.20 0.29
N SER A 58 -22.73 8.67 1.40
CA SER A 58 -21.46 7.93 1.41
C SER A 58 -21.38 6.86 2.51
N ILE A 59 -20.50 5.87 2.31
CA ILE A 59 -20.44 4.63 3.12
C ILE A 59 -19.00 4.26 3.42
N LYS A 60 -18.64 4.13 4.70
CA LYS A 60 -17.38 3.53 5.16
C LYS A 60 -17.63 2.12 5.73
N LEU A 61 -16.76 1.19 5.37
CA LEU A 61 -16.80 -0.20 5.83
C LEU A 61 -15.52 -0.52 6.61
N TYR A 62 -15.69 -1.04 7.83
CA TYR A 62 -14.61 -1.37 8.75
C TYR A 62 -14.37 -2.88 8.79
N GLY A 63 -13.11 -3.29 8.93
CA GLY A 63 -12.71 -4.70 8.87
C GLY A 63 -13.29 -5.44 7.66
N ASP A 64 -13.88 -6.60 7.94
CA ASP A 64 -14.48 -7.51 6.96
C ASP A 64 -15.96 -7.24 6.70
N ALA A 65 -16.49 -6.11 7.15
CA ALA A 65 -17.88 -5.76 6.92
C ALA A 65 -18.19 -5.63 5.41
N LYS A 66 -19.33 -6.19 5.02
CA LYS A 66 -20.04 -5.86 3.77
C LYS A 66 -21.47 -5.48 4.10
N VAL A 67 -22.12 -4.71 3.23
CA VAL A 67 -23.51 -4.30 3.45
C VAL A 67 -24.33 -4.46 2.19
N THR A 68 -25.51 -5.07 2.32
CA THR A 68 -26.54 -5.03 1.29
C THR A 68 -27.52 -3.92 1.66
N ILE A 69 -27.60 -2.89 0.82
CA ILE A 69 -28.47 -1.72 1.02
C ILE A 69 -29.74 -1.86 0.19
N TYR A 70 -30.87 -1.37 0.72
CA TYR A 70 -32.18 -1.48 0.11
C TYR A 70 -32.89 -0.13 0.06
N GLN A 71 -33.54 0.10 -1.07
CA GLN A 71 -34.26 1.34 -1.34
C GLN A 71 -35.39 1.59 -0.34
N HIS A 72 -36.11 0.53 0.06
CA HIS A 72 -37.29 0.65 0.91
C HIS A 72 -37.10 -0.09 2.23
N GLY A 73 -37.96 0.24 3.20
CA GLY A 73 -38.03 -0.46 4.47
C GLY A 73 -38.34 -1.95 4.28
N ASN A 74 -38.04 -2.74 5.32
CA ASN A 74 -38.19 -4.20 5.37
C ASN A 74 -37.43 -4.93 4.25
N TYR A 75 -36.27 -4.41 3.85
CA TYR A 75 -35.40 -5.00 2.83
C TYR A 75 -36.07 -5.10 1.44
N GLY A 76 -36.88 -4.09 1.08
CA GLY A 76 -37.61 -4.03 -0.19
C GLY A 76 -37.02 -3.03 -1.18
N GLY A 77 -37.54 -3.05 -2.41
CA GLY A 77 -37.12 -2.15 -3.49
C GLY A 77 -35.80 -2.55 -4.15
N ALA A 78 -35.19 -1.62 -4.89
CA ALA A 78 -33.88 -1.84 -5.50
C ALA A 78 -32.81 -2.09 -4.42
N GLN A 79 -31.82 -2.93 -4.73
CA GLN A 79 -30.78 -3.32 -3.78
C GLN A 79 -29.43 -3.55 -4.46
N THR A 80 -28.36 -3.40 -3.67
CA THR A 80 -27.01 -3.77 -4.08
C THR A 80 -26.13 -4.08 -2.87
N THR A 81 -25.02 -4.79 -3.09
CA THR A 81 -24.02 -5.09 -2.08
C THR A 81 -22.79 -4.20 -2.26
N VAL A 82 -22.34 -3.60 -1.15
CA VAL A 82 -21.19 -2.71 -1.05
C VAL A 82 -20.10 -3.42 -0.22
N MET A 83 -18.88 -3.46 -0.75
CA MET A 83 -17.69 -4.05 -0.13
C MET A 83 -16.48 -3.10 -0.09
N ALA A 84 -16.49 -2.05 -0.92
CA ALA A 84 -15.51 -0.96 -0.94
C ALA A 84 -16.08 0.30 -0.26
N ASN A 85 -15.20 1.15 0.27
CA ASN A 85 -15.64 2.47 0.73
C ASN A 85 -16.21 3.27 -0.45
N THR A 86 -17.36 3.89 -0.25
CA THR A 86 -18.10 4.61 -1.31
C THR A 86 -18.19 6.07 -0.95
N TYR A 87 -17.36 6.91 -1.57
CA TYR A 87 -17.25 8.32 -1.19
C TYR A 87 -18.43 9.17 -1.69
N LYS A 88 -19.10 8.75 -2.78
CA LYS A 88 -20.23 9.47 -3.34
C LYS A 88 -21.14 8.52 -4.11
N MET A 89 -22.38 8.39 -3.66
CA MET A 89 -23.41 7.56 -4.29
C MET A 89 -24.12 8.25 -5.48
N ASP A 90 -24.89 7.50 -6.27
CA ASP A 90 -25.80 8.02 -7.32
C ASP A 90 -27.20 7.38 -7.24
N ASP A 91 -27.48 6.21 -7.83
CA ASP A 91 -28.85 5.66 -7.92
C ASP A 91 -29.56 5.42 -6.57
N LEU A 92 -28.81 5.07 -5.51
CA LEU A 92 -29.35 4.96 -4.15
C LEU A 92 -28.99 6.15 -3.25
N ASN A 93 -28.43 7.23 -3.79
CA ASN A 93 -28.14 8.44 -3.02
C ASN A 93 -29.44 9.00 -2.43
N ASP A 94 -29.46 9.23 -1.12
CA ASP A 94 -30.63 9.75 -0.41
C ASP A 94 -31.90 8.92 -0.68
N ASN A 95 -31.74 7.59 -0.83
CA ASN A 95 -32.83 6.68 -1.17
C ASN A 95 -32.63 5.31 -0.51
N ILE A 96 -31.96 5.27 0.66
CA ILE A 96 -31.75 4.06 1.46
C ILE A 96 -32.65 4.10 2.71
N SER A 97 -33.45 3.05 2.87
CA SER A 97 -34.38 2.90 3.99
C SER A 97 -34.05 1.71 4.91
N SER A 98 -33.35 0.69 4.41
CA SER A 98 -32.97 -0.51 5.19
C SER A 98 -31.70 -1.17 4.67
N PHE A 99 -31.05 -2.01 5.47
CA PHE A 99 -29.79 -2.67 5.11
C PHE A 99 -29.54 -3.95 5.92
N ARG A 100 -28.73 -4.85 5.35
CA ARG A 100 -28.19 -6.04 6.03
C ARG A 100 -26.68 -6.00 6.07
N ILE A 101 -26.11 -6.26 7.24
CA ILE A 101 -24.66 -6.29 7.45
C ILE A 101 -24.21 -7.75 7.41
N GLY A 102 -23.21 -8.02 6.58
CA GLY A 102 -22.54 -9.30 6.49
C GLY A 102 -21.04 -9.16 6.73
N VAL A 103 -20.36 -10.30 6.71
CA VAL A 103 -18.90 -10.38 6.77
C VAL A 103 -18.42 -11.03 5.48
N ARG A 104 -17.43 -10.42 4.83
CA ARG A 104 -16.73 -11.01 3.68
C ARG A 104 -16.07 -12.32 4.13
N GLN A 105 -16.10 -13.32 3.26
CA GLN A 105 -15.45 -14.62 3.45
C GLN A 105 -14.12 -14.70 2.69
N SER A 106 -13.77 -13.64 1.95
CA SER A 106 -12.55 -13.52 1.16
C SER A 106 -12.07 -12.07 1.13
N ASP A 107 -10.76 -11.89 1.18
CA ASP A 107 -10.09 -10.59 0.96
C ASP A 107 -10.01 -10.25 -0.53
N ASP A 108 -10.15 -11.25 -1.39
CA ASP A 108 -10.29 -11.08 -2.84
C ASP A 108 -11.73 -10.71 -3.18
N PHE A 109 -11.95 -9.46 -3.58
CA PHE A 109 -13.26 -8.96 -4.00
C PHE A 109 -13.15 -7.88 -5.07
N ALA A 110 -14.26 -7.58 -5.73
CA ALA A 110 -14.34 -6.47 -6.67
C ALA A 110 -15.67 -5.73 -6.59
N CYS A 111 -15.65 -4.47 -7.01
CA CYS A 111 -16.81 -3.58 -7.07
C CYS A 111 -16.82 -2.85 -8.41
N LEU A 112 -17.91 -2.98 -9.17
CA LEU A 112 -18.22 -2.09 -10.28
C LEU A 112 -18.86 -0.80 -9.74
N PHE A 113 -18.58 0.32 -10.39
CA PHE A 113 -19.12 1.65 -10.06
C PHE A 113 -19.74 2.29 -11.30
N GLU A 114 -20.82 3.06 -11.09
CA GLU A 114 -21.63 3.69 -12.15
C GLU A 114 -20.86 4.75 -12.97
N HIS A 115 -19.75 5.27 -12.43
CA HIS A 115 -19.02 6.38 -13.06
C HIS A 115 -17.51 6.20 -12.92
N PRO A 116 -16.71 6.89 -13.76
CA PRO A 116 -15.26 6.96 -13.57
C PRO A 116 -14.86 7.53 -12.20
N GLY A 117 -13.65 7.18 -11.76
CA GLY A 117 -13.09 7.62 -10.48
C GLY A 117 -13.76 6.99 -9.26
N PHE A 118 -14.27 5.77 -9.40
CA PHE A 118 -14.93 4.96 -8.36
C PHE A 118 -16.14 5.67 -7.73
N ARG A 119 -16.89 6.40 -8.56
CA ARG A 119 -18.06 7.17 -8.14
C ARG A 119 -19.34 6.40 -8.45
N GLY A 120 -20.33 6.54 -7.57
CA GLY A 120 -21.65 5.95 -7.74
C GLY A 120 -21.94 4.82 -6.77
N THR A 121 -23.18 4.35 -6.78
CA THR A 121 -23.65 3.18 -6.05
C THR A 121 -23.00 1.92 -6.62
N PRO A 122 -22.15 1.20 -5.85
CA PRO A 122 -21.41 0.08 -6.41
C PRO A 122 -22.24 -1.21 -6.44
N ALA A 123 -21.81 -2.14 -7.28
CA ALA A 123 -22.20 -3.54 -7.21
C ALA A 123 -20.96 -4.40 -6.98
N CYS A 124 -20.89 -5.05 -5.82
CA CYS A 124 -19.73 -5.81 -5.39
C CYS A 124 -19.98 -7.31 -5.28
N ALA A 125 -18.92 -8.09 -5.52
CA ALA A 125 -18.88 -9.52 -5.26
C ALA A 125 -17.49 -9.92 -4.75
N GLU A 126 -17.42 -10.94 -3.91
CA GLU A 126 -16.18 -11.56 -3.44
C GLU A 126 -15.85 -12.83 -4.24
N ALA A 127 -14.63 -13.34 -4.11
CA ALA A 127 -14.20 -14.54 -4.82
C ALA A 127 -15.17 -15.73 -4.64
N GLY A 128 -15.49 -16.39 -5.76
CA GLY A 128 -16.50 -17.45 -5.83
C GLY A 128 -17.93 -16.95 -6.03
N GLN A 129 -18.15 -15.62 -6.03
CA GLN A 129 -19.44 -15.00 -6.31
C GLN A 129 -19.38 -14.16 -7.60
N GLY A 130 -20.55 -13.62 -7.98
CA GLY A 130 -20.71 -12.70 -9.09
C GLY A 130 -22.14 -12.20 -9.19
N VAL A 131 -22.38 -11.23 -10.05
CA VAL A 131 -23.73 -10.79 -10.41
C VAL A 131 -24.03 -11.32 -11.81
N SER A 132 -24.97 -12.24 -11.92
CA SER A 132 -25.30 -12.91 -13.18
C SER A 132 -26.11 -12.03 -14.13
N ASP A 133 -26.77 -11.00 -13.65
CA ASP A 133 -27.52 -10.05 -14.48
C ASP A 133 -27.61 -8.74 -13.69
N LEU A 134 -26.97 -7.68 -14.21
CA LEU A 134 -26.90 -6.41 -13.51
C LEU A 134 -28.26 -5.71 -13.41
N ASN A 135 -29.27 -6.10 -14.18
CA ASN A 135 -30.64 -5.60 -14.00
C ASN A 135 -31.31 -6.11 -12.71
N ASN A 136 -30.73 -7.13 -12.05
CA ASN A 136 -31.22 -7.62 -10.77
C ASN A 136 -30.62 -6.88 -9.55
N VAL A 137 -29.74 -5.91 -9.80
CA VAL A 137 -29.18 -5.00 -8.79
C VAL A 137 -29.35 -3.56 -9.26
N VAL A 138 -29.14 -2.61 -8.35
CA VAL A 138 -29.29 -1.17 -8.63
C VAL A 138 -28.49 -0.73 -9.86
N MET A 139 -27.23 -1.18 -9.98
CA MET A 139 -26.30 -0.81 -11.05
C MET A 139 -26.97 -0.82 -12.42
N GLY A 140 -27.81 -1.82 -12.72
CA GLY A 140 -28.40 -1.97 -14.03
C GLY A 140 -27.39 -2.37 -15.11
N ARG A 141 -27.90 -2.85 -16.23
CA ARG A 141 -27.06 -3.13 -17.40
C ARG A 141 -26.39 -1.86 -17.89
N ASN A 142 -25.18 -2.00 -18.42
CA ASN A 142 -24.57 -0.96 -19.25
C ASN A 142 -24.41 0.38 -18.54
N ASN A 143 -24.16 0.36 -17.24
CA ASN A 143 -23.93 1.57 -16.45
C ASN A 143 -22.57 1.56 -15.73
N ALA A 144 -21.82 0.47 -15.77
CA ALA A 144 -20.55 0.38 -15.05
C ALA A 144 -19.40 1.05 -15.83
N SER A 145 -18.71 2.01 -15.20
CA SER A 145 -17.63 2.79 -15.82
C SER A 145 -16.29 2.75 -15.07
N SER A 146 -16.25 2.24 -13.84
CA SER A 146 -14.98 1.93 -13.16
C SER A 146 -15.08 0.68 -12.30
N LEU A 147 -13.93 0.10 -11.97
CA LEU A 147 -13.84 -1.16 -11.23
C LEU A 147 -12.73 -1.08 -10.19
N VAL A 148 -13.06 -1.40 -8.94
CA VAL A 148 -12.07 -1.70 -7.89
C VAL A 148 -11.90 -3.21 -7.80
N ALA A 149 -10.65 -3.67 -7.84
CA ALA A 149 -10.27 -5.05 -7.50
C ALA A 149 -9.35 -5.02 -6.28
N VAL A 150 -9.68 -5.78 -5.24
CA VAL A 150 -8.92 -5.86 -3.98
C VAL A 150 -8.42 -7.29 -3.79
N GLY A 151 -7.24 -7.42 -3.17
CA GLY A 151 -6.58 -8.70 -3.00
C GLY A 151 -5.94 -9.22 -4.29
N LYS A 152 -5.69 -10.52 -4.33
CA LYS A 152 -5.29 -11.24 -5.54
C LYS A 152 -6.56 -11.69 -6.29
N ALA A 153 -7.43 -10.74 -6.61
CA ALA A 153 -8.65 -10.99 -7.37
C ALA A 153 -8.40 -11.04 -8.88
N ARG A 154 -9.19 -11.87 -9.56
CA ARG A 154 -9.39 -11.87 -11.02
C ARG A 154 -10.88 -11.70 -11.27
N VAL A 155 -11.23 -10.65 -12.00
CA VAL A 155 -12.61 -10.31 -12.36
C VAL A 155 -12.83 -10.64 -13.83
N GLU A 156 -13.84 -11.46 -14.10
CA GLU A 156 -14.36 -11.65 -15.45
C GLU A 156 -15.57 -10.74 -15.62
N ILE A 157 -15.51 -9.79 -16.55
CA ILE A 157 -16.64 -8.92 -16.93
C ILE A 157 -17.19 -9.38 -18.29
N PHE A 158 -18.52 -9.40 -18.43
CA PHE A 158 -19.22 -9.95 -19.58
C PHE A 158 -20.16 -8.93 -20.18
N GLU A 159 -20.26 -8.98 -21.51
CA GLU A 159 -21.17 -8.14 -22.29
C GLU A 159 -22.65 -8.44 -22.02
N TYR A 160 -22.98 -9.69 -21.74
CA TYR A 160 -24.35 -10.18 -21.60
C TYR A 160 -24.60 -10.80 -20.22
N PRO A 161 -25.88 -10.95 -19.81
CA PRO A 161 -26.25 -11.68 -18.61
C PRO A 161 -25.84 -13.15 -18.66
N ASN A 162 -25.95 -13.80 -17.51
CA ASN A 162 -25.68 -15.21 -17.25
C ASN A 162 -24.27 -15.65 -17.60
N TYR A 163 -23.32 -14.70 -17.63
CA TYR A 163 -21.91 -14.97 -17.86
C TYR A 163 -21.65 -15.65 -19.22
N ASP A 164 -22.23 -15.06 -20.27
CA ASP A 164 -22.22 -15.63 -21.61
C ASP A 164 -20.82 -15.56 -22.27
N TYR A 165 -20.09 -16.68 -22.23
CA TYR A 165 -18.81 -16.84 -22.93
C TYR A 165 -18.93 -16.88 -24.47
N GLY A 166 -20.15 -16.92 -25.03
CA GLY A 166 -20.39 -16.73 -26.45
C GLY A 166 -20.30 -15.27 -26.91
N ARG A 167 -20.12 -14.33 -25.96
CA ARG A 167 -20.02 -12.89 -26.17
C ARG A 167 -18.66 -12.35 -25.73
N GLN A 168 -18.50 -11.02 -25.76
CA GLN A 168 -17.26 -10.42 -25.31
C GLN A 168 -17.07 -10.63 -23.80
N VAL A 169 -15.87 -11.06 -23.41
CA VAL A 169 -15.45 -11.23 -22.01
C VAL A 169 -14.07 -10.62 -21.84
N MET A 170 -13.84 -9.96 -20.70
CA MET A 170 -12.55 -9.40 -20.34
C MET A 170 -12.14 -9.84 -18.93
N ASN A 171 -10.85 -10.13 -18.77
CA ASN A 171 -10.25 -10.43 -17.47
C ASN A 171 -9.54 -9.19 -16.95
N ILE A 172 -9.91 -8.75 -15.74
CA ILE A 172 -9.33 -7.61 -15.06
C ILE A 172 -8.73 -8.10 -13.74
N THR A 173 -7.48 -7.74 -13.46
CA THR A 173 -6.73 -8.20 -12.28
C THR A 173 -6.22 -7.07 -11.40
N ARG A 174 -6.44 -5.81 -11.82
CA ARG A 174 -6.15 -4.57 -11.11
C ARG A 174 -7.35 -3.65 -11.21
N SER A 175 -7.46 -2.72 -10.27
CA SER A 175 -8.48 -1.68 -10.33
C SER A 175 -8.27 -0.82 -11.58
N THR A 176 -9.36 -0.25 -12.08
CA THR A 176 -9.33 0.76 -13.12
C THR A 176 -10.29 1.88 -12.79
N SER A 177 -9.77 3.10 -12.71
CA SER A 177 -10.59 4.28 -12.46
C SER A 177 -11.46 4.67 -13.67
N ASN A 178 -11.24 4.09 -14.84
CA ASN A 178 -12.00 4.40 -16.05
C ASN A 178 -11.87 3.25 -17.06
N LEU A 179 -12.96 2.49 -17.23
CA LEU A 179 -12.99 1.29 -18.06
C LEU A 179 -12.87 1.60 -19.57
N GLU A 180 -13.27 2.80 -20.03
CA GLU A 180 -13.12 3.20 -21.44
C GLU A 180 -11.65 3.35 -21.83
N LYS A 181 -10.87 3.99 -20.96
CA LYS A 181 -9.48 4.34 -21.22
C LYS A 181 -8.53 3.25 -20.78
N ARG A 182 -8.89 2.44 -19.77
CA ARG A 182 -8.00 1.44 -19.14
C ARG A 182 -8.77 0.21 -18.67
N PRO A 183 -8.54 -0.99 -19.25
CA PRO A 183 -7.75 -1.26 -20.45
C PRO A 183 -8.47 -0.76 -21.71
N ALA A 184 -7.72 -0.18 -22.66
CA ALA A 184 -8.21 0.62 -23.81
C ALA A 184 -9.05 -0.12 -24.89
N ASN A 185 -9.72 -1.23 -24.56
CA ASN A 185 -10.40 -2.11 -25.51
C ASN A 185 -11.82 -2.53 -25.07
N TRP A 186 -12.29 -2.07 -23.91
CA TRP A 186 -13.68 -2.24 -23.48
C TRP A 186 -14.40 -0.90 -23.59
N THR A 187 -15.55 -0.87 -24.25
CA THR A 187 -16.42 0.32 -24.22
C THR A 187 -17.20 0.29 -22.91
N GLU A 188 -17.14 1.38 -22.13
CA GLU A 188 -18.08 1.64 -21.03
C GLU A 188 -19.51 1.34 -21.47
N ASP A 189 -20.39 1.03 -20.52
CA ASP A 189 -21.80 0.80 -20.80
C ASP A 189 -22.11 -0.42 -21.68
N ASN A 190 -21.25 -1.44 -21.62
CA ASN A 190 -21.55 -2.75 -22.24
C ASN A 190 -21.24 -3.90 -21.29
N ILE A 191 -21.43 -3.72 -19.97
CA ILE A 191 -21.25 -4.76 -18.94
C ILE A 191 -22.63 -5.11 -18.41
N ASP A 192 -22.95 -6.40 -18.39
CA ASP A 192 -24.26 -6.89 -17.90
C ASP A 192 -24.13 -8.07 -16.91
N SER A 193 -22.95 -8.66 -16.77
CA SER A 193 -22.64 -9.57 -15.67
C SER A 193 -21.14 -9.61 -15.34
N PHE A 194 -20.80 -10.02 -14.12
CA PHE A 194 -19.39 -10.20 -13.72
C PHE A 194 -19.21 -11.28 -12.65
N ARG A 195 -18.02 -11.89 -12.60
CA ARG A 195 -17.62 -12.88 -11.59
C ARG A 195 -16.26 -12.55 -11.02
N VAL A 196 -16.05 -12.90 -9.75
CA VAL A 196 -14.79 -12.70 -9.05
C VAL A 196 -14.21 -14.06 -8.65
N PHE A 197 -12.91 -14.21 -8.87
CA PHE A 197 -12.13 -15.40 -8.52
C PHE A 197 -10.87 -14.98 -7.77
N SER A 198 -10.42 -15.82 -6.85
CA SER A 198 -9.04 -15.74 -6.36
C SER A 198 -8.07 -16.18 -7.45
N ARG A 199 -6.89 -15.56 -7.48
CA ARG A 199 -5.76 -15.99 -8.30
C ARG A 199 -4.49 -16.00 -7.45
N SER A 200 -3.47 -16.71 -7.92
CA SER A 200 -2.14 -16.57 -7.35
C SER A 200 -1.56 -15.18 -7.67
N ALA A 201 -0.63 -14.73 -6.82
CA ALA A 201 0.19 -13.57 -7.12
C ALA A 201 0.96 -13.79 -8.44
N THR A 202 1.05 -12.71 -9.21
CA THR A 202 1.94 -12.61 -10.37
C THR A 202 3.39 -12.53 -9.92
N ASN A 203 4.33 -12.73 -10.85
CA ASN A 203 5.74 -12.51 -10.55
C ASN A 203 6.06 -11.04 -10.19
N ALA A 204 5.30 -10.07 -10.72
CA ALA A 204 5.47 -8.67 -10.37
C ALA A 204 5.10 -8.40 -8.90
N GLU A 205 3.94 -8.88 -8.48
CA GLU A 205 3.50 -8.81 -7.08
C GLU A 205 4.47 -9.56 -6.16
N ALA A 206 4.91 -10.76 -6.54
CA ALA A 206 5.86 -11.52 -5.73
C ALA A 206 7.23 -10.84 -5.59
N ALA A 207 7.67 -10.11 -6.61
CA ALA A 207 8.90 -9.34 -6.55
C ALA A 207 8.76 -8.10 -5.64
N ILE A 208 7.60 -7.42 -5.66
CA ILE A 208 7.28 -6.33 -4.72
C ILE A 208 7.34 -6.86 -3.28
N ASP A 209 6.60 -7.94 -2.97
CA ASP A 209 6.57 -8.54 -1.63
C ASP A 209 7.96 -8.92 -1.12
N ILE A 210 8.83 -9.44 -1.99
CA ILE A 210 10.22 -9.79 -1.64
C ILE A 210 11.03 -8.54 -1.29
N ASN A 211 10.90 -7.46 -2.07
CA ASN A 211 11.63 -6.21 -1.81
C ASN A 211 11.11 -5.49 -0.56
N GLU A 212 9.85 -5.65 -0.20
CA GLU A 212 9.29 -5.12 1.06
C GLU A 212 9.71 -5.99 2.26
N ALA A 213 9.61 -7.32 2.13
CA ALA A 213 9.90 -8.26 3.21
C ALA A 213 11.37 -8.25 3.65
N ILE A 214 12.30 -7.95 2.73
CA ILE A 214 13.74 -7.97 3.04
C ILE A 214 14.14 -6.84 4.01
N GLY A 215 13.48 -5.69 3.93
CA GLY A 215 13.70 -4.52 4.79
C GLY A 215 12.72 -4.41 5.97
N TYR A 216 11.75 -5.33 6.11
CA TYR A 216 10.63 -5.21 7.05
C TYR A 216 11.03 -5.02 8.53
N HIS A 217 12.18 -5.57 8.94
CA HIS A 217 12.74 -5.46 10.29
C HIS A 217 13.82 -4.38 10.43
N ALA A 218 14.10 -3.62 9.37
CA ALA A 218 15.03 -2.50 9.42
C ALA A 218 14.31 -1.19 9.74
N PRO A 219 15.03 -0.19 10.29
CA PRO A 219 14.52 1.16 10.45
C PRO A 219 13.94 1.72 9.15
N ILE A 220 12.78 2.37 9.22
CA ILE A 220 12.06 2.93 8.06
C ILE A 220 12.92 3.96 7.29
N ASN A 221 13.82 4.66 7.98
CA ASN A 221 14.77 5.59 7.35
C ASN A 221 15.93 4.89 6.60
N GLN A 222 16.05 3.57 6.68
CA GLN A 222 17.12 2.79 6.03
C GLN A 222 16.62 1.83 4.94
N VAL A 223 15.31 1.76 4.70
CA VAL A 223 14.72 0.90 3.66
C VAL A 223 14.46 1.69 2.39
N ASP A 224 14.49 1.00 1.25
CA ASP A 224 14.03 1.57 -0.01
C ASP A 224 12.52 1.40 -0.14
N THR A 225 11.83 2.36 -0.77
CA THR A 225 10.38 2.28 -1.00
C THR A 225 10.03 2.89 -2.36
N LEU A 226 9.15 2.19 -3.09
CA LEU A 226 8.59 2.72 -4.33
C LEU A 226 7.63 3.87 -4.00
N ALA A 227 7.86 5.02 -4.63
CA ALA A 227 7.18 6.26 -4.29
C ALA A 227 6.56 6.94 -5.52
N SER A 228 5.48 7.68 -5.27
CA SER A 228 4.81 8.53 -6.25
C SER A 228 4.88 9.98 -5.79
N HIS A 229 5.27 10.86 -6.70
CA HIS A 229 5.25 12.31 -6.46
C HIS A 229 3.84 12.86 -6.73
N ASN A 230 3.33 13.70 -5.83
CA ASN A 230 2.03 14.36 -5.93
C ASN A 230 0.87 13.46 -6.42
N ALA A 231 0.68 12.34 -5.73
CA ALA A 231 -0.12 11.20 -6.19
C ALA A 231 -1.58 11.52 -6.52
N PHE A 232 -2.12 12.58 -5.91
CA PHE A 232 -3.50 12.99 -6.15
C PHE A 232 -3.67 13.74 -7.48
N ASN A 233 -2.66 14.48 -7.98
CA ASN A 233 -2.81 15.40 -9.11
C ASN A 233 -2.98 14.57 -10.39
N SER A 234 -4.18 14.03 -10.54
CA SER A 234 -4.46 12.88 -11.38
C SER A 234 -5.77 13.04 -12.11
N THR A 235 -5.73 12.81 -13.41
CA THR A 235 -6.93 12.86 -14.27
C THR A 235 -8.00 11.84 -13.87
N ALA A 236 -7.66 10.83 -13.06
CA ALA A 236 -8.59 9.84 -12.52
C ALA A 236 -9.70 10.44 -11.63
N TYR A 237 -9.44 11.56 -10.96
CA TYR A 237 -10.39 12.11 -9.98
C TYR A 237 -11.38 13.13 -10.54
N PHE A 238 -11.17 13.57 -11.78
CA PHE A 238 -11.93 14.64 -12.42
C PHE A 238 -12.66 14.14 -13.67
N SER A 239 -13.18 12.91 -13.62
CA SER A 239 -13.91 12.28 -14.74
C SER A 239 -13.14 12.31 -16.07
N GLY A 240 -11.81 12.20 -16.01
CA GLY A 240 -10.95 12.26 -17.19
C GLY A 240 -10.88 13.64 -17.86
N GLN A 241 -11.33 14.71 -17.19
CA GLN A 241 -11.09 16.09 -17.60
C GLN A 241 -9.58 16.36 -17.66
N LEU A 242 -9.17 17.17 -18.64
CA LEU A 242 -7.80 17.62 -18.77
C LEU A 242 -7.50 18.63 -17.67
N ILE A 243 -6.67 18.21 -16.72
CA ILE A 243 -5.98 19.11 -15.80
C ILE A 243 -4.74 19.62 -16.54
N PRO A 244 -4.39 20.91 -16.46
CA PRO A 244 -3.12 21.40 -16.98
C PRO A 244 -1.94 20.76 -16.24
N GLY A 245 -1.14 19.95 -16.95
CA GLY A 245 0.08 19.35 -16.41
C GLY A 245 -0.14 18.39 -15.23
N PRO A 246 -0.96 17.32 -15.38
CA PRO A 246 -1.20 16.39 -14.30
C PRO A 246 0.08 15.58 -13.98
N ASN A 247 0.42 15.43 -12.70
CA ASN A 247 1.49 14.52 -12.28
C ASN A 247 1.10 13.05 -12.48
N HIS A 248 -0.19 12.73 -12.48
CA HIS A 248 -0.68 11.37 -12.61
C HIS A 248 -1.86 11.21 -13.54
N ARG A 249 -2.04 9.96 -13.93
CA ARG A 249 -3.17 9.49 -14.72
C ARG A 249 -4.03 8.53 -13.94
N ARG A 250 -3.47 7.91 -12.91
CA ARG A 250 -4.02 6.81 -12.13
C ARG A 250 -4.52 7.28 -10.77
N ALA A 251 -5.60 6.66 -10.30
CA ALA A 251 -6.09 6.80 -8.93
C ALA A 251 -5.11 6.15 -7.94
N LEU A 252 -5.29 6.43 -6.65
CA LEU A 252 -4.34 6.05 -5.63
C LEU A 252 -4.27 4.53 -5.47
N ILE A 253 -5.43 3.86 -5.53
CA ILE A 253 -5.50 2.39 -5.52
C ILE A 253 -4.78 1.75 -6.72
N GLU A 254 -4.80 2.37 -7.89
CA GLU A 254 -4.09 1.88 -9.07
C GLU A 254 -2.57 2.03 -8.90
N GLN A 255 -2.12 3.12 -8.27
CA GLN A 255 -0.70 3.35 -7.94
C GLN A 255 -0.21 2.36 -6.85
N LEU A 256 -1.03 2.10 -5.83
CA LEU A 256 -0.78 1.06 -4.81
C LEU A 256 -0.61 -0.33 -5.44
N GLN A 257 -1.44 -0.68 -6.42
CA GLN A 257 -1.41 -1.99 -7.10
C GLN A 257 -0.21 -2.23 -8.01
N ILE A 258 0.54 -1.19 -8.35
CA ILE A 258 1.80 -1.31 -9.11
C ILE A 258 3.04 -1.15 -8.23
N GLY A 259 2.85 -1.04 -6.91
CA GLY A 259 3.92 -1.15 -5.90
C GLY A 259 4.21 0.11 -5.10
N ALA A 260 3.61 1.26 -5.42
CA ALA A 260 3.83 2.46 -4.62
C ALA A 260 3.34 2.25 -3.18
N ARG A 261 4.14 2.67 -2.19
CA ARG A 261 3.78 2.68 -0.75
C ARG A 261 4.02 4.03 -0.10
N PHE A 262 4.77 4.89 -0.78
CA PHE A 262 5.09 6.23 -0.33
C PHE A 262 4.46 7.26 -1.28
N PHE A 263 3.50 8.01 -0.76
CA PHE A 263 2.75 9.02 -1.50
C PHE A 263 3.05 10.43 -0.99
N GLU A 264 3.25 11.36 -1.89
CA GLU A 264 3.24 12.80 -1.59
C GLU A 264 1.89 13.40 -1.94
N LEU A 265 1.38 14.24 -1.02
CA LEU A 265 0.12 14.95 -1.15
C LEU A 265 0.27 16.41 -0.74
N ASP A 266 -0.13 17.31 -1.62
CA ASP A 266 -0.27 18.74 -1.33
C ASP A 266 -1.59 18.98 -0.59
N VAL A 267 -1.52 19.23 0.72
CA VAL A 267 -2.71 19.37 1.56
C VAL A 267 -2.91 20.82 1.94
N SER A 268 -4.05 21.37 1.55
CA SER A 268 -4.47 22.73 1.88
C SER A 268 -5.78 22.71 2.68
N LYS A 269 -6.10 23.88 3.24
CA LYS A 269 -7.38 24.09 3.94
C LYS A 269 -8.54 23.98 2.96
N GLY A 270 -9.56 23.20 3.33
CA GLY A 270 -10.83 23.14 2.61
C GLY A 270 -11.98 23.74 3.40
N ASN A 271 -13.20 23.50 2.91
CA ASN A 271 -14.43 23.98 3.54
C ASN A 271 -15.00 22.90 4.48
N GLY A 272 -14.47 22.84 5.71
CA GLY A 272 -14.90 21.88 6.73
C GLY A 272 -14.09 20.59 6.79
N TYR A 273 -13.23 20.34 5.81
CA TYR A 273 -12.32 19.19 5.68
C TYR A 273 -11.03 19.60 4.97
N ALA A 274 -9.97 18.81 5.09
CA ALA A 274 -8.71 19.08 4.41
C ALA A 274 -8.86 18.67 2.95
N LYS A 275 -8.37 19.50 2.04
CA LYS A 275 -8.43 19.21 0.61
C LYS A 275 -7.03 18.94 0.08
N VAL A 276 -6.99 18.18 -0.98
CA VAL A 276 -5.76 17.87 -1.71
C VAL A 276 -5.87 18.52 -3.08
N CYS A 277 -4.90 19.37 -3.39
CA CYS A 277 -4.84 20.15 -4.63
C CYS A 277 -3.40 20.62 -4.86
N HIS A 278 -3.03 20.92 -6.11
CA HIS A 278 -1.65 21.20 -6.48
C HIS A 278 -1.56 22.59 -7.09
N SER A 279 -0.73 23.47 -6.50
CA SER A 279 -0.33 24.73 -7.11
C SER A 279 -1.52 25.52 -7.71
N ILE A 280 -1.48 25.85 -9.00
CA ILE A 280 -2.50 26.64 -9.71
C ILE A 280 -3.85 25.93 -9.88
N ASP A 281 -3.91 24.60 -9.70
CA ASP A 281 -5.15 23.84 -9.83
C ASP A 281 -6.05 23.99 -8.59
N CYS A 282 -5.48 24.43 -7.47
CA CYS A 282 -6.20 24.61 -6.22
C CYS A 282 -7.40 25.55 -6.35
N GLY A 283 -8.58 25.03 -5.99
CA GLY A 283 -9.87 25.74 -6.07
C GLY A 283 -10.65 25.50 -7.37
N THR A 284 -10.01 24.91 -8.40
CA THR A 284 -10.69 24.43 -9.60
C THR A 284 -10.77 22.90 -9.59
N PHE A 285 -9.67 22.25 -9.25
CA PHE A 285 -9.54 20.80 -9.18
C PHE A 285 -9.02 20.42 -7.78
N ASP A 286 -9.95 20.16 -6.87
CA ASP A 286 -9.63 19.64 -5.54
C ASP A 286 -10.49 18.42 -5.19
N VAL A 287 -9.94 17.59 -4.30
CA VAL A 287 -10.62 16.45 -3.69
C VAL A 287 -10.47 16.52 -2.19
N SER A 288 -11.41 15.94 -1.44
CA SER A 288 -11.20 15.76 -0.01
C SER A 288 -10.04 14.78 0.25
N LEU A 289 -9.28 15.03 1.32
CA LEU A 289 -8.27 14.07 1.78
C LEU A 289 -8.91 12.71 2.08
N ARG A 290 -10.09 12.69 2.72
CA ARG A 290 -10.82 11.46 3.04
C ARG A 290 -11.13 10.60 1.82
N ARG A 291 -11.40 11.18 0.65
CA ARG A 291 -11.59 10.40 -0.59
C ARG A 291 -10.36 9.53 -0.89
N LEU A 292 -9.17 10.13 -0.87
CA LEU A 292 -7.91 9.42 -1.11
C LEU A 292 -7.64 8.37 -0.03
N LEU A 293 -7.84 8.74 1.24
CA LEU A 293 -7.66 7.83 2.37
C LEU A 293 -8.62 6.62 2.31
N ALA A 294 -9.85 6.82 1.83
CA ALA A 294 -10.82 5.75 1.65
C ALA A 294 -10.43 4.73 0.58
N GLU A 295 -9.77 5.19 -0.50
CA GLU A 295 -9.21 4.31 -1.53
C GLU A 295 -8.06 3.47 -0.96
N THR A 296 -7.15 4.09 -0.19
CA THR A 296 -6.08 3.37 0.51
C THR A 296 -6.63 2.34 1.49
N GLU A 297 -7.61 2.71 2.32
CA GLU A 297 -8.24 1.80 3.27
C GLU A 297 -8.97 0.66 2.55
N THR A 298 -9.58 0.92 1.39
CA THR A 298 -10.20 -0.14 0.57
C THR A 298 -9.15 -1.11 0.04
N TRP A 299 -8.02 -0.61 -0.45
CA TRP A 299 -6.91 -1.45 -0.91
C TRP A 299 -6.32 -2.31 0.23
N LEU A 300 -6.15 -1.71 1.42
CA LEU A 300 -5.59 -2.39 2.60
C LEU A 300 -6.39 -3.63 3.04
N LYS A 301 -7.66 -3.75 2.66
CA LYS A 301 -8.51 -4.91 2.97
C LYS A 301 -8.06 -6.20 2.28
N GLY A 302 -7.26 -6.12 1.23
CA GLY A 302 -6.63 -7.28 0.59
C GLY A 302 -5.12 -7.10 0.40
N ALA A 303 -4.52 -6.19 1.17
CA ALA A 303 -3.08 -5.97 1.18
C ALA A 303 -2.38 -7.00 2.06
N ASP A 304 -1.16 -7.34 1.71
CA ASP A 304 -0.35 -8.32 2.39
C ASP A 304 0.00 -7.85 3.84
N ASP A 305 0.42 -8.79 4.68
CA ASP A 305 0.66 -8.50 6.11
C ASP A 305 1.87 -7.60 6.37
N ASN A 306 2.74 -7.40 5.39
CA ASN A 306 3.87 -6.49 5.52
C ASN A 306 3.56 -5.08 5.00
N ASP A 307 2.43 -4.90 4.29
CA ASP A 307 2.10 -3.63 3.66
C ASP A 307 1.87 -2.53 4.70
N VAL A 308 2.62 -1.45 4.54
CA VAL A 308 2.47 -0.19 5.26
C VAL A 308 2.50 0.93 4.23
N VAL A 309 1.49 1.80 4.26
CA VAL A 309 1.40 2.96 3.37
C VAL A 309 1.76 4.20 4.16
N PHE A 310 2.56 5.10 3.58
CA PHE A 310 2.88 6.34 4.25
C PHE A 310 2.80 7.54 3.34
N PHE A 311 2.34 8.63 3.95
CA PHE A 311 2.04 9.88 3.27
C PHE A 311 2.98 10.96 3.77
N PHE A 312 3.73 11.54 2.83
CA PHE A 312 4.30 12.87 3.01
C PHE A 312 3.25 13.91 2.64
N ILE A 313 2.97 14.80 3.57
CA ILE A 313 2.09 15.94 3.37
C ILE A 313 2.96 17.17 3.10
N GLN A 314 2.88 17.72 1.90
CA GLN A 314 3.32 19.08 1.67
C GLN A 314 2.32 20.01 2.38
N ASP A 315 2.84 20.73 3.38
CA ASP A 315 2.07 21.54 4.31
C ASP A 315 1.69 22.90 3.70
N ASP A 316 0.68 22.90 2.81
CA ASP A 316 0.05 24.10 2.25
C ASP A 316 -1.11 24.59 3.14
N LEU A 317 -1.10 24.22 4.43
CA LEU A 317 -2.00 24.76 5.46
C LEU A 317 -1.44 26.07 6.03
N ASP A 318 -0.14 26.33 5.87
CA ASP A 318 0.53 27.61 6.12
C ASP A 318 0.23 28.23 7.50
N GLY A 319 0.19 27.42 8.56
CA GLY A 319 -0.09 27.92 9.91
C GLY A 319 -1.59 28.08 10.24
N ASP A 320 -2.51 27.75 9.31
CA ASP A 320 -3.95 27.85 9.56
C ASP A 320 -4.43 26.74 10.51
N ASN A 321 -4.74 27.13 11.75
CA ASN A 321 -5.22 26.22 12.78
C ASN A 321 -6.49 25.44 12.41
N SER A 322 -7.41 26.04 11.64
CA SER A 322 -8.60 25.33 11.19
C SER A 322 -8.27 24.28 10.12
N GLY A 323 -7.30 24.56 9.25
CA GLY A 323 -6.73 23.59 8.32
C GLY A 323 -6.07 22.41 9.04
N TYR A 324 -5.26 22.67 10.06
CA TYR A 324 -4.68 21.57 10.86
C TYR A 324 -5.73 20.77 11.64
N GLN A 325 -6.80 21.41 12.11
CA GLN A 325 -7.91 20.70 12.75
C GLN A 325 -8.63 19.79 11.75
N GLN A 326 -8.82 20.26 10.51
CA GLN A 326 -9.38 19.46 9.43
C GLN A 326 -8.48 18.25 9.13
N LEU A 327 -7.17 18.47 8.97
CA LEU A 327 -6.19 17.40 8.76
C LEU A 327 -6.22 16.37 9.90
N GLN A 328 -6.23 16.82 11.16
CA GLN A 328 -6.34 15.95 12.32
C GLN A 328 -7.61 15.10 12.28
N ASN A 329 -8.76 15.69 11.91
CA ASN A 329 -10.03 14.99 11.83
C ASN A 329 -10.05 13.96 10.68
N ASP A 330 -9.40 14.27 9.56
CA ASP A 330 -9.35 13.39 8.39
C ASP A 330 -8.37 12.23 8.59
N VAL A 331 -7.24 12.47 9.26
CA VAL A 331 -6.33 11.39 9.70
C VAL A 331 -7.01 10.50 10.76
N ALA A 332 -7.69 11.10 11.74
CA ALA A 332 -8.42 10.35 12.76
C ALA A 332 -9.60 9.54 12.19
N TRP A 333 -10.18 9.98 11.07
CA TRP A 333 -11.26 9.26 10.38
C TRP A 333 -10.84 7.88 9.86
N LEU A 334 -9.56 7.69 9.51
CA LEU A 334 -9.02 6.35 9.19
C LEU A 334 -9.05 5.40 10.38
N GLY A 335 -9.11 5.91 11.62
CA GLY A 335 -9.26 5.08 12.80
C GLY A 335 -7.98 4.36 13.21
N ASP A 336 -8.14 3.12 13.69
CA ASP A 336 -7.11 2.40 14.43
C ASP A 336 -5.94 1.90 13.58
N ILE A 337 -6.05 1.96 12.24
CA ILE A 337 -4.97 1.58 11.34
C ILE A 337 -3.84 2.63 11.28
N VAL A 338 -4.05 3.84 11.82
CA VAL A 338 -3.06 4.91 11.77
C VAL A 338 -2.09 4.81 12.95
N TYR A 339 -0.79 4.74 12.66
CA TYR A 339 0.25 4.98 13.63
C TYR A 339 0.34 6.47 13.93
N THR A 340 0.28 6.81 15.22
CA THR A 340 0.38 8.19 15.69
C THR A 340 1.48 8.28 16.75
N PRO A 341 2.32 9.33 16.70
CA PRO A 341 3.43 9.47 17.64
C PRO A 341 3.02 9.86 19.07
N GLY A 342 1.75 10.19 19.33
CA GLY A 342 1.27 10.67 20.64
C GLY A 342 1.78 12.06 21.06
N ALA A 343 2.71 12.65 20.30
CA ALA A 343 3.30 13.97 20.50
C ALA A 343 3.80 14.52 19.16
N CYS A 344 4.08 15.82 19.08
CA CYS A 344 4.70 16.37 17.87
C CYS A 344 6.19 16.02 17.80
N GLN A 345 6.52 15.01 17.01
CA GLN A 345 7.88 14.50 16.87
C GLN A 345 8.12 13.92 15.48
N SER A 346 9.39 13.73 15.15
CA SER A 346 9.81 12.93 14.01
C SER A 346 9.52 11.44 14.23
N LEU A 347 9.52 10.69 13.13
CA LEU A 347 9.53 9.24 13.19
C LEU A 347 10.73 8.79 14.04
N PRO A 348 10.54 7.94 15.06
CA PRO A 348 11.66 7.44 15.86
C PRO A 348 12.71 6.75 14.96
N ASP A 349 13.99 7.01 15.23
CA ASP A 349 15.09 6.51 14.38
C ASP A 349 15.16 4.99 14.30
N ASP A 350 14.67 4.29 15.32
CA ASP A 350 14.63 2.83 15.42
C ASP A 350 13.27 2.23 15.00
N MET A 351 12.33 3.06 14.52
CA MET A 351 11.00 2.60 14.12
C MET A 351 11.07 1.76 12.85
N THR A 352 10.52 0.56 12.92
CA THR A 352 10.46 -0.43 11.83
C THR A 352 9.02 -0.70 11.41
N PHE A 353 8.82 -1.20 10.18
CA PHE A 353 7.49 -1.67 9.77
C PHE A 353 7.00 -2.83 10.65
N ALA A 354 7.88 -3.73 11.07
CA ALA A 354 7.54 -4.80 12.00
C ALA A 354 6.98 -4.30 13.33
N GLN A 355 7.59 -3.29 13.95
CA GLN A 355 7.08 -2.68 15.19
C GLN A 355 5.75 -1.96 14.97
N MET A 356 5.56 -1.32 13.81
CA MET A 356 4.32 -0.66 13.44
C MET A 356 3.18 -1.66 13.29
N ARG A 357 3.41 -2.72 12.52
CA ARG A 357 2.45 -3.80 12.28
C ARG A 357 2.13 -4.59 13.56
N ALA A 358 3.09 -4.76 14.46
CA ALA A 358 2.86 -5.38 15.78
C ALA A 358 1.84 -4.59 16.64
N GLN A 359 1.66 -3.29 16.38
CA GLN A 359 0.64 -2.44 16.99
C GLN A 359 -0.68 -2.42 16.21
N GLY A 360 -0.82 -3.24 15.16
CA GLY A 360 -1.97 -3.27 14.26
C GLY A 360 -2.05 -2.08 13.30
N LYS A 361 -0.99 -1.27 13.18
CA LYS A 361 -0.97 -0.05 12.38
C LYS A 361 -0.49 -0.35 10.96
N ARG A 362 -1.11 0.25 9.95
CA ARG A 362 -0.82 0.08 8.52
C ARG A 362 -0.59 1.39 7.78
N VAL A 363 -0.85 2.55 8.40
CA VAL A 363 -0.68 3.86 7.78
C VAL A 363 0.02 4.83 8.72
N PHE A 364 0.88 5.70 8.21
CA PHE A 364 1.34 6.87 8.96
C PHE A 364 1.49 8.10 8.06
N PHE A 365 1.51 9.26 8.70
CA PHE A 365 1.59 10.56 8.05
C PHE A 365 2.73 11.36 8.64
N TYR A 366 3.51 12.01 7.79
CA TYR A 366 4.39 13.09 8.22
C TYR A 366 4.28 14.26 7.27
N LYS A 367 4.64 15.45 7.73
CA LYS A 367 4.48 16.68 6.95
C LYS A 367 5.74 17.53 6.88
N SER A 368 5.79 18.41 5.88
CA SER A 368 6.71 19.54 5.83
C SER A 368 6.26 20.68 6.76
N GLY A 369 6.84 21.88 6.63
CA GLY A 369 6.43 23.05 7.42
C GLY A 369 6.85 23.03 8.91
N GLY A 370 7.70 22.07 9.31
CA GLY A 370 8.23 21.97 10.67
C GLY A 370 7.14 21.88 11.74
N SER A 371 7.27 22.66 12.81
CA SER A 371 6.37 22.60 13.98
C SER A 371 4.99 23.24 13.79
N ASN A 372 4.68 23.77 12.60
CA ASN A 372 3.36 24.34 12.36
C ASN A 372 2.27 23.30 12.59
N GLY A 373 1.18 23.67 13.25
CA GLY A 373 0.07 22.75 13.51
C GLY A 373 0.30 21.65 14.54
N CYS A 374 1.49 21.53 15.15
CA CYS A 374 1.85 20.48 16.12
C CYS A 374 0.83 20.27 17.25
N ASN A 375 0.24 21.35 17.75
CA ASN A 375 -0.71 21.30 18.87
C ASN A 375 -2.12 20.87 18.44
N THR A 376 -2.37 20.81 17.13
CA THR A 376 -3.70 20.53 16.55
C THR A 376 -3.69 19.21 15.78
N ALA A 377 -2.72 19.01 14.88
CA ALA A 377 -2.54 17.80 14.09
C ALA A 377 -1.54 16.84 14.74
N SER A 378 -1.78 16.47 16.01
CA SER A 378 -0.88 15.63 16.79
C SER A 378 -0.72 14.19 16.28
N SER A 379 -1.56 13.78 15.32
CA SER A 379 -1.47 12.47 14.66
C SER A 379 -0.50 12.45 13.48
N VAL A 380 0.06 13.60 13.10
CA VAL A 380 0.96 13.76 11.96
C VAL A 380 2.37 14.04 12.47
N LEU A 381 3.32 13.20 12.04
CA LEU A 381 4.75 13.34 12.35
C LEU A 381 5.34 14.55 11.60
N ILE A 382 6.52 15.00 12.02
CA ILE A 382 7.23 16.12 11.38
C ILE A 382 8.66 15.71 11.00
N ASN A 383 9.30 16.43 10.07
CA ASN A 383 10.76 16.34 9.83
C ASN A 383 11.33 14.90 9.78
N SER A 384 10.65 13.99 9.08
CA SER A 384 11.04 12.57 8.99
C SER A 384 11.78 12.24 7.68
N GLU A 385 11.94 13.25 6.83
CA GLU A 385 12.50 13.12 5.48
C GLU A 385 13.32 14.36 5.11
N THR A 386 14.24 14.16 4.15
CA THR A 386 14.91 15.21 3.40
C THR A 386 14.76 14.95 1.91
N ASN A 387 14.15 15.90 1.20
CA ASN A 387 14.05 15.87 -0.25
C ASN A 387 15.28 16.53 -0.90
N ILE A 388 15.90 15.84 -1.86
CA ILE A 388 17.08 16.32 -2.60
C ILE A 388 16.79 16.69 -4.08
N GLY A 389 15.54 16.52 -4.53
CA GLY A 389 15.08 16.82 -5.90
C GLY A 389 15.75 15.97 -6.99
N VAL A 390 15.19 15.93 -8.22
CA VAL A 390 15.85 15.27 -9.37
C VAL A 390 16.82 16.22 -10.10
N ALA A 391 16.47 17.48 -10.34
CA ALA A 391 17.33 18.46 -11.05
C ALA A 391 18.70 18.70 -10.39
N SER A 392 18.80 18.45 -9.09
CA SER A 392 19.95 18.79 -8.26
C SER A 392 20.75 17.58 -7.78
N ILE A 393 20.31 16.36 -8.06
CA ILE A 393 20.97 15.16 -7.53
C ILE A 393 22.05 14.64 -8.50
N ASN A 394 23.27 14.49 -7.98
CA ASN A 394 24.22 13.57 -8.57
C ASN A 394 23.98 12.18 -7.98
N ILE A 395 23.30 11.32 -8.73
CA ILE A 395 22.92 9.96 -8.30
C ILE A 395 24.11 9.06 -7.94
N HIS A 396 25.35 9.46 -8.26
CA HIS A 396 26.57 8.71 -7.92
C HIS A 396 27.18 9.08 -6.57
N ASP A 397 26.76 10.17 -5.95
CA ASP A 397 27.25 10.57 -4.63
C ASP A 397 26.64 9.72 -3.51
N ASN A 398 27.30 9.63 -2.36
CA ASN A 398 26.74 8.92 -1.21
C ASN A 398 25.64 9.74 -0.54
N HIS A 399 24.40 9.27 -0.65
CA HIS A 399 23.20 9.90 -0.09
C HIS A 399 22.69 9.21 1.17
N PHE A 400 23.28 8.09 1.58
CA PHE A 400 22.81 7.33 2.75
C PHE A 400 22.81 8.17 4.03
N ARG A 401 21.67 8.16 4.73
CA ARG A 401 21.50 8.78 6.05
C ARG A 401 20.74 7.85 6.99
N SER A 402 21.36 7.47 8.10
CA SER A 402 20.76 6.52 9.05
C SER A 402 19.62 7.09 9.90
N GLY A 403 19.37 8.40 9.87
CA GLY A 403 18.40 9.09 10.74
C GLY A 403 17.29 9.85 10.01
N THR A 404 17.23 9.78 8.68
CA THR A 404 16.18 10.46 7.90
C THR A 404 15.94 9.72 6.60
N VAL A 405 14.68 9.65 6.17
CA VAL A 405 14.38 9.20 4.81
C VAL A 405 14.98 10.23 3.84
N VAL A 406 15.70 9.77 2.83
CA VAL A 406 16.23 10.61 1.74
C VAL A 406 15.42 10.30 0.49
N ARG A 407 14.71 11.30 -0.02
CA ARG A 407 13.88 11.16 -1.20
C ARG A 407 14.35 12.09 -2.30
N SER A 408 14.15 11.66 -3.53
CA SER A 408 14.20 12.51 -4.71
C SER A 408 12.84 12.44 -5.42
N GLN A 409 12.42 13.50 -6.11
CA GLN A 409 11.16 13.54 -6.82
C GLN A 409 11.32 14.11 -8.21
N GLU A 410 10.71 13.45 -9.17
CA GLU A 410 10.72 13.92 -10.55
C GLU A 410 9.62 14.92 -10.81
N CYS A 411 9.67 15.53 -11.99
CA CYS A 411 8.66 16.45 -12.47
C CYS A 411 8.44 16.15 -13.95
N ASP A 412 7.43 15.35 -14.27
CA ASP A 412 7.06 14.99 -15.66
C ASP A 412 5.64 15.46 -15.96
N ASN A 413 5.53 16.70 -16.43
CA ASN A 413 4.24 17.26 -16.84
C ASN A 413 4.40 18.32 -17.94
N TYR A 414 3.34 19.10 -18.19
CA TYR A 414 3.37 20.12 -19.23
C TYR A 414 4.35 21.28 -18.92
N PHE A 415 4.64 21.53 -17.64
CA PHE A 415 5.44 22.65 -17.15
C PHE A 415 6.90 22.30 -16.85
N CYS A 416 7.20 21.01 -16.64
CA CYS A 416 8.54 20.51 -16.30
C CYS A 416 8.77 19.12 -16.92
N ASN A 417 10.02 18.81 -17.23
CA ASN A 417 10.44 17.49 -17.73
C ASN A 417 11.81 17.17 -17.14
N ASP A 418 11.82 17.05 -15.81
CA ASP A 418 12.98 16.72 -15.00
C ASP A 418 12.76 15.33 -14.41
N VAL A 419 13.16 14.33 -15.18
CA VAL A 419 12.83 12.92 -14.95
C VAL A 419 14.06 12.08 -14.64
N VAL A 420 13.88 11.05 -13.82
CA VAL A 420 14.93 10.07 -13.53
C VAL A 420 14.72 8.83 -14.40
N SER A 421 15.76 8.40 -15.12
CA SER A 421 15.65 7.14 -15.86
C SER A 421 15.58 5.95 -14.90
N ALA A 422 15.02 4.83 -15.37
CA ALA A 422 14.93 3.60 -14.60
C ALA A 422 16.31 3.12 -14.08
N SER A 423 17.38 3.33 -14.86
CA SER A 423 18.75 2.99 -14.47
C SER A 423 19.33 3.95 -13.44
N GLU A 424 19.11 5.26 -13.60
CA GLU A 424 19.57 6.27 -12.63
C GLU A 424 18.88 6.09 -11.28
N ALA A 425 17.59 5.75 -11.27
CA ALA A 425 16.86 5.46 -10.03
C ALA A 425 17.52 4.30 -9.27
N LEU A 426 17.79 3.16 -9.93
CA LEU A 426 18.49 2.04 -9.30
C LEU A 426 19.88 2.42 -8.77
N ILE A 427 20.65 3.20 -9.53
CA ILE A 427 21.96 3.68 -9.08
C ILE A 427 21.81 4.56 -7.83
N GLY A 428 20.84 5.47 -7.82
CA GLY A 428 20.54 6.31 -6.68
C GLY A 428 20.16 5.51 -5.43
N LEU A 429 19.33 4.46 -5.58
CA LEU A 429 19.03 3.53 -4.48
C LEU A 429 20.31 2.87 -3.93
N THR A 430 21.18 2.37 -4.82
CA THR A 430 22.47 1.77 -4.38
C THR A 430 23.42 2.76 -3.72
N ASN A 431 23.16 4.06 -3.89
CA ASN A 431 23.91 5.15 -3.29
C ASN A 431 23.19 5.78 -2.09
N GLY A 432 22.07 5.23 -1.64
CA GLY A 432 21.42 5.58 -0.38
C GLY A 432 20.29 6.60 -0.49
N VAL A 433 19.72 6.81 -1.69
CA VAL A 433 18.39 7.42 -1.82
C VAL A 433 17.36 6.36 -1.45
N ASN A 434 16.45 6.61 -0.51
CA ASN A 434 15.44 5.65 -0.10
C ASN A 434 14.28 5.54 -1.10
N ALA A 435 13.92 6.65 -1.75
CA ALA A 435 12.73 6.70 -2.59
C ALA A 435 12.88 7.71 -3.73
N PHE A 436 12.43 7.31 -4.92
CA PHE A 436 12.21 8.20 -6.05
C PHE A 436 10.70 8.38 -6.24
N GLY A 437 10.19 9.57 -5.91
CA GLY A 437 8.80 9.95 -6.18
C GLY A 437 8.62 10.13 -7.67
N LEU A 438 7.96 9.17 -8.32
CA LEU A 438 7.71 9.20 -9.75
C LEU A 438 6.36 9.84 -10.11
N ASP A 439 6.33 10.50 -11.26
CA ASP A 439 5.17 11.00 -11.98
C ASP A 439 4.77 10.02 -13.08
N MET A 440 3.53 10.14 -13.55
CA MET A 440 3.00 9.47 -14.73
C MET A 440 3.16 7.95 -14.68
N LEU A 441 2.94 7.38 -13.48
CA LEU A 441 3.05 5.95 -13.26
C LEU A 441 2.05 5.17 -14.11
N GLU A 442 2.54 4.14 -14.79
CA GLU A 442 1.75 3.24 -15.61
C GLU A 442 2.05 1.77 -15.27
N GLU A 443 1.16 0.84 -15.61
CA GLU A 443 1.39 -0.61 -15.40
C GLU A 443 2.69 -1.10 -16.07
N SER A 444 3.08 -0.48 -17.19
CA SER A 444 4.36 -0.74 -17.84
C SER A 444 5.57 -0.43 -16.97
N ASP A 445 5.46 0.45 -15.97
CA ASP A 445 6.58 0.75 -15.08
C ASP A 445 6.96 -0.43 -14.20
N ILE A 446 6.03 -1.35 -13.92
CA ILE A 446 6.28 -2.57 -13.13
C ILE A 446 6.33 -3.83 -14.01
N ASP A 447 5.45 -3.93 -15.01
CA ASP A 447 5.29 -5.16 -15.80
C ASP A 447 6.36 -5.30 -16.90
N ASN A 448 6.92 -4.19 -17.41
CA ASN A 448 8.00 -4.24 -18.40
C ASN A 448 9.37 -4.34 -17.72
N ASN A 449 10.26 -5.20 -18.26
CA ASN A 449 11.63 -5.42 -17.74
C ASN A 449 12.52 -4.15 -17.70
N GLY A 450 12.15 -3.10 -18.44
CA GLY A 450 12.83 -1.80 -18.44
C GLY A 450 12.08 -0.70 -17.71
N GLY A 451 10.93 -1.00 -17.09
CA GLY A 451 10.08 -0.03 -16.42
C GLY A 451 10.74 0.59 -15.20
N ARG A 452 10.30 1.79 -14.81
CA ARG A 452 10.95 2.58 -13.76
C ARG A 452 10.86 1.90 -12.39
N PHE A 453 9.68 1.45 -11.96
CA PHE A 453 9.51 0.68 -10.73
C PHE A 453 10.12 -0.71 -10.82
N HIS A 454 10.01 -1.35 -11.98
CA HIS A 454 10.63 -2.65 -12.24
C HIS A 454 12.13 -2.59 -11.95
N LYS A 455 12.86 -1.58 -12.43
CA LYS A 455 14.30 -1.43 -12.14
C LYS A 455 14.61 -1.08 -10.69
N GLN A 456 13.71 -0.39 -10.00
CA GLN A 456 13.86 -0.06 -8.57
C GLN A 456 13.65 -1.26 -7.63
N LEU A 457 13.10 -2.40 -8.10
CA LEU A 457 13.06 -3.67 -7.36
C LEU A 457 14.47 -4.28 -7.18
N TRP A 458 15.34 -3.61 -6.44
CA TRP A 458 16.77 -3.87 -6.34
C TRP A 458 17.11 -5.29 -5.86
N ALA A 459 16.30 -5.86 -4.97
CA ALA A 459 16.55 -7.18 -4.39
C ALA A 459 16.30 -8.24 -5.46
N ALA A 460 15.04 -8.52 -5.78
CA ALA A 460 14.64 -9.47 -6.82
C ALA A 460 13.66 -8.83 -7.80
N GLY A 461 13.85 -9.08 -9.09
CA GLY A 461 12.90 -8.68 -10.14
C GLY A 461 11.91 -9.80 -10.49
N PRO A 462 10.80 -9.48 -11.19
CA PRO A 462 9.79 -10.44 -11.67
C PRO A 462 10.38 -11.62 -12.48
N GLU A 463 11.51 -11.41 -13.14
CA GLU A 463 12.26 -12.41 -13.90
C GLU A 463 12.99 -13.44 -13.02
N GLN A 464 13.07 -13.22 -11.71
CA GLN A 464 13.88 -14.02 -10.76
C GLN A 464 13.07 -14.69 -9.64
N VAL A 465 11.73 -14.63 -9.71
CA VAL A 465 10.83 -15.03 -8.59
C VAL A 465 9.87 -16.18 -8.92
N TYR A 466 10.25 -17.08 -9.84
CA TYR A 466 9.40 -18.21 -10.20
C TYR A 466 9.11 -19.15 -9.00
N ASN A 467 7.84 -19.47 -8.75
CA ASN A 467 7.37 -20.23 -7.58
C ASN A 467 7.94 -19.68 -6.26
N ALA A 468 7.89 -18.34 -6.10
CA ALA A 468 8.48 -17.61 -4.98
C ALA A 468 8.07 -18.16 -3.61
N TYR A 469 6.80 -18.53 -3.44
CA TYR A 469 6.21 -18.90 -2.14
C TYR A 469 6.21 -20.41 -1.86
N ALA A 470 6.88 -21.23 -2.70
CA ALA A 470 6.94 -22.66 -2.43
C ALA A 470 7.62 -22.93 -1.07
N ASN A 471 7.10 -23.90 -0.32
CA ASN A 471 7.68 -24.23 0.98
C ASN A 471 9.16 -24.66 0.83
N GLY A 472 10.02 -24.16 1.71
CA GLY A 472 11.46 -24.42 1.67
C GLY A 472 12.25 -23.53 0.71
N ARG A 473 11.61 -22.58 0.02
CA ARG A 473 12.31 -21.55 -0.76
C ARG A 473 13.19 -20.69 0.14
N THR A 474 14.37 -20.36 -0.37
CA THR A 474 15.36 -19.49 0.26
C THR A 474 15.73 -18.37 -0.70
N ALA A 475 16.36 -17.32 -0.20
CA ALA A 475 17.02 -16.33 -1.01
C ALA A 475 18.53 -16.60 -1.08
N THR A 476 19.09 -16.36 -2.26
CA THR A 476 20.53 -16.36 -2.47
C THR A 476 20.95 -14.96 -2.84
N PHE A 477 22.00 -14.45 -2.20
CA PHE A 477 22.58 -13.16 -2.55
C PHE A 477 23.59 -13.33 -3.68
N LYS A 478 23.42 -12.54 -4.73
CA LYS A 478 24.17 -12.64 -5.97
C LYS A 478 25.46 -11.84 -5.92
N ALA A 479 26.57 -12.48 -6.30
CA ALA A 479 27.87 -11.82 -6.41
C ALA A 479 27.92 -10.80 -7.58
N ASN A 480 27.06 -10.95 -8.58
CA ASN A 480 27.06 -10.11 -9.77
C ASN A 480 25.67 -9.96 -10.43
N GLY A 481 25.59 -8.99 -11.35
CA GLY A 481 24.39 -8.66 -12.12
C GLY A 481 23.57 -7.52 -11.54
N ASP A 482 22.48 -7.20 -12.22
CA ASP A 482 21.67 -6.00 -11.95
C ASP A 482 20.71 -6.16 -10.75
N ARG A 483 20.58 -7.37 -10.21
CA ARG A 483 19.77 -7.70 -9.03
C ARG A 483 20.66 -8.31 -7.95
N TYR A 484 20.33 -8.05 -6.70
CA TYR A 484 21.14 -8.53 -5.56
C TYR A 484 20.68 -9.87 -5.01
N VAL A 485 19.44 -10.28 -5.26
CA VAL A 485 18.82 -11.46 -4.67
C VAL A 485 18.11 -12.28 -5.74
N ALA A 486 18.27 -13.60 -5.67
CA ALA A 486 17.49 -14.55 -6.46
C ALA A 486 16.74 -15.52 -5.55
N VAL A 487 15.50 -15.86 -5.95
CA VAL A 487 14.77 -16.96 -5.33
C VAL A 487 15.44 -18.28 -5.68
N SER A 488 15.77 -19.07 -4.66
CA SER A 488 16.56 -20.27 -4.82
C SER A 488 16.08 -21.40 -3.91
N TRP A 489 16.87 -22.46 -3.88
CA TRP A 489 16.77 -23.57 -2.93
C TRP A 489 18.03 -23.62 -2.09
N ASN A 490 17.91 -24.22 -0.91
CA ASN A 490 19.07 -24.48 -0.07
C ASN A 490 20.10 -25.32 -0.85
N THR A 491 21.28 -24.73 -1.02
CA THR A 491 22.43 -25.30 -1.72
C THR A 491 23.67 -24.84 -0.99
N SER A 492 24.65 -25.72 -0.79
CA SER A 492 25.83 -25.42 0.02
C SER A 492 26.57 -24.16 -0.43
N ARG A 493 26.64 -23.13 0.43
CA ARG A 493 27.28 -21.83 0.15
C ARG A 493 27.95 -21.25 1.39
N ASN A 494 28.73 -20.20 1.17
CA ASN A 494 29.25 -19.33 2.22
C ASN A 494 28.11 -18.47 2.78
N TYR A 495 28.29 -17.89 3.96
CA TYR A 495 27.28 -17.11 4.65
C TYR A 495 27.69 -15.64 4.72
N ALA A 496 26.73 -14.75 4.48
CA ALA A 496 26.89 -13.31 4.69
C ALA A 496 26.72 -12.98 6.18
N CYS A 497 27.80 -12.53 6.81
CA CYS A 497 27.82 -12.16 8.22
C CYS A 497 27.96 -10.65 8.35
N ARG A 498 27.09 -10.04 9.15
CA ARG A 498 27.14 -8.63 9.50
C ARG A 498 27.85 -8.45 10.84
N LEU A 499 28.91 -7.65 10.84
CA LEU A 499 29.66 -7.29 12.04
C LEU A 499 28.92 -6.22 12.84
N SER A 500 29.26 -6.08 14.12
CA SER A 500 28.64 -5.09 15.03
C SER A 500 28.86 -3.62 14.62
N ASN A 501 29.82 -3.36 13.72
CA ASN A 501 30.07 -2.04 13.14
C ASN A 501 29.33 -1.81 11.81
N GLY A 502 28.47 -2.74 11.39
CA GLY A 502 27.70 -2.68 10.14
C GLY A 502 28.42 -3.21 8.90
N ASN A 503 29.71 -3.58 8.98
CA ASN A 503 30.43 -4.12 7.84
C ASN A 503 30.02 -5.56 7.54
N TRP A 504 30.16 -5.96 6.28
CA TRP A 504 29.92 -7.32 5.82
C TRP A 504 31.22 -8.12 5.70
N VAL A 505 31.17 -9.39 6.11
CA VAL A 505 32.21 -10.39 5.87
C VAL A 505 31.55 -11.68 5.39
N ILE A 506 32.29 -12.46 4.61
CA ILE A 506 31.82 -13.75 4.07
C ILE A 506 32.63 -14.86 4.73
N THR A 507 31.95 -15.90 5.20
CA THR A 507 32.63 -17.07 5.78
C THR A 507 33.47 -17.81 4.74
N ASP A 508 34.58 -18.42 5.14
CA ASP A 508 35.22 -19.51 4.40
C ASP A 508 34.40 -20.81 4.52
N ALA A 509 33.68 -20.97 5.64
CA ALA A 509 32.80 -22.13 5.85
C ALA A 509 31.69 -22.20 4.77
N LEU A 510 31.50 -23.41 4.23
CA LEU A 510 30.42 -23.76 3.29
C LEU A 510 29.41 -24.67 3.97
N GLY A 511 28.12 -24.53 3.66
CA GLY A 511 27.13 -25.53 4.02
C GLY A 511 25.70 -25.07 3.77
N ASP A 512 24.76 -25.77 4.40
CA ASP A 512 23.34 -25.47 4.31
C ASP A 512 22.94 -24.23 5.12
N ILE A 513 21.93 -23.51 4.64
CA ILE A 513 21.48 -22.20 5.16
C ILE A 513 21.18 -22.18 6.66
N TRP A 514 20.69 -23.29 7.24
CA TRP A 514 20.37 -23.37 8.67
C TRP A 514 21.60 -23.37 9.58
N ASN A 515 22.80 -23.57 9.03
CA ASN A 515 24.05 -23.45 9.79
C ASN A 515 24.58 -22.01 9.83
N GLY A 516 23.95 -21.06 9.12
CA GLY A 516 24.50 -19.72 8.93
C GLY A 516 24.82 -18.97 10.22
N SER A 517 23.92 -18.99 11.21
CA SER A 517 24.18 -18.32 12.49
C SER A 517 25.38 -18.91 13.23
N ASN A 518 25.53 -20.23 13.24
CA ASN A 518 26.68 -20.89 13.86
C ASN A 518 27.97 -20.63 13.08
N ALA A 519 27.91 -20.63 11.74
CA ALA A 519 29.08 -20.37 10.90
C ALA A 519 29.60 -18.94 11.11
N CYS A 520 28.70 -17.94 11.10
CA CYS A 520 29.06 -16.56 11.36
C CYS A 520 29.67 -16.37 12.75
N GLU A 521 29.05 -16.90 13.80
CA GLU A 521 29.58 -16.75 15.17
C GLU A 521 30.92 -17.47 15.36
N ASN A 522 31.14 -18.63 14.73
CA ASN A 522 32.38 -19.38 14.86
C ASN A 522 33.57 -18.73 14.16
N GLU A 523 33.36 -18.17 12.96
CA GLU A 523 34.43 -17.57 12.15
C GLU A 523 34.65 -16.10 12.51
N TYR A 524 33.57 -15.39 12.85
CA TYR A 524 33.56 -13.98 13.19
C TYR A 524 32.74 -13.76 14.47
N PRO A 525 33.33 -13.99 15.67
CA PRO A 525 32.61 -13.87 16.94
C PRO A 525 31.94 -12.51 17.13
N GLY A 526 30.65 -12.51 17.52
CA GLY A 526 29.84 -11.31 17.68
C GLY A 526 29.23 -10.78 16.37
N SER A 527 29.44 -11.47 15.25
CA SER A 527 28.74 -11.20 13.99
C SER A 527 27.38 -11.88 13.95
N THR A 528 26.53 -11.47 13.01
CA THR A 528 25.19 -12.04 12.82
C THR A 528 25.01 -12.53 11.38
N PHE A 529 24.41 -13.71 11.22
CA PHE A 529 23.95 -14.16 9.90
C PHE A 529 22.72 -13.36 9.48
N ASP A 530 22.88 -12.50 8.47
CA ASP A 530 21.97 -11.37 8.24
C ASP A 530 21.57 -11.23 6.76
N VAL A 531 20.85 -10.17 6.45
CA VAL A 531 20.29 -9.80 5.14
C VAL A 531 20.46 -8.29 4.90
N PRO A 532 20.79 -7.82 3.69
CA PRO A 532 20.83 -6.39 3.41
C PRO A 532 19.41 -5.80 3.42
N ALA A 533 19.21 -4.68 4.11
CA ALA A 533 17.90 -4.04 4.24
C ALA A 533 17.54 -3.08 3.10
N SER A 534 18.53 -2.68 2.30
CA SER A 534 18.39 -1.75 1.17
C SER A 534 19.39 -2.05 0.07
N ALA A 535 19.19 -1.45 -1.10
CA ALA A 535 20.11 -1.46 -2.23
C ALA A 535 21.50 -0.94 -1.82
N TYR A 536 21.56 0.06 -0.93
CA TYR A 536 22.82 0.56 -0.38
C TYR A 536 23.57 -0.51 0.41
N GLU A 537 22.91 -1.18 1.37
CA GLU A 537 23.53 -2.28 2.11
C GLU A 537 23.89 -3.47 1.22
N ALA A 538 23.05 -3.74 0.21
CA ALA A 538 23.27 -4.80 -0.75
C ALA A 538 24.54 -4.53 -1.57
N ARG A 539 24.78 -3.30 -2.01
CA ARG A 539 26.06 -2.92 -2.64
C ARG A 539 27.24 -3.22 -1.72
N LEU A 540 27.17 -2.79 -0.45
CA LEU A 540 28.25 -3.03 0.52
C LEU A 540 28.52 -4.52 0.78
N LEU A 541 27.46 -5.34 0.83
CA LEU A 541 27.61 -6.79 0.93
C LEU A 541 28.27 -7.38 -0.32
N ARG A 542 27.87 -6.93 -1.52
CA ARG A 542 28.49 -7.38 -2.76
C ARG A 542 29.98 -7.03 -2.82
N ASP A 543 30.37 -5.84 -2.37
CA ASP A 543 31.77 -5.42 -2.30
C ASP A 543 32.62 -6.31 -1.35
N ALA A 544 31.99 -6.96 -0.38
CA ALA A 544 32.67 -7.91 0.52
C ALA A 544 32.86 -9.32 -0.09
N ILE A 545 32.22 -9.64 -1.22
CA ILE A 545 32.34 -10.95 -1.87
C ILE A 545 33.60 -11.01 -2.72
N VAL A 546 34.65 -11.66 -2.21
CA VAL A 546 35.96 -11.76 -2.88
C VAL A 546 36.07 -12.95 -3.85
N THR A 547 35.31 -14.02 -3.65
CA THR A 547 35.42 -15.27 -4.43
C THR A 547 34.54 -15.29 -5.69
N GLY A 548 33.76 -14.23 -5.92
CA GLY A 548 32.81 -14.11 -7.05
C GLY A 548 31.64 -15.09 -7.01
N ALA A 549 31.45 -15.82 -5.89
CA ALA A 549 30.39 -16.81 -5.73
C ALA A 549 29.21 -16.25 -4.93
N ASP A 550 28.01 -16.70 -5.28
CA ASP A 550 26.78 -16.35 -4.56
C ASP A 550 26.75 -16.94 -3.14
N VAL A 551 26.19 -16.20 -2.20
CA VAL A 551 26.21 -16.51 -0.76
C VAL A 551 24.82 -16.65 -0.16
N HIS A 552 24.73 -17.33 0.97
CA HIS A 552 23.54 -17.35 1.81
C HIS A 552 23.33 -16.02 2.51
N ILE A 553 22.06 -15.60 2.58
CA ILE A 553 21.54 -14.52 3.42
C ILE A 553 20.39 -15.06 4.25
N ASN A 554 20.13 -14.46 5.41
CA ASN A 554 19.10 -14.91 6.35
C ASN A 554 17.68 -14.48 5.90
N PHE A 555 17.25 -15.01 4.75
CA PHE A 555 15.99 -14.64 4.11
C PHE A 555 15.36 -15.83 3.36
N GLY A 556 14.09 -16.13 3.65
CA GLY A 556 13.42 -17.30 3.07
C GLY A 556 11.94 -17.40 3.42
N VAL A 557 11.26 -18.38 2.82
CA VAL A 557 9.81 -18.55 2.96
C VAL A 557 9.44 -19.32 4.22
N ASN A 558 8.68 -18.70 5.11
CA ASN A 558 8.11 -19.32 6.30
C ASN A 558 6.58 -19.20 6.28
N ASN A 559 5.86 -20.31 6.44
CA ASN A 559 4.38 -20.35 6.40
C ASN A 559 3.75 -19.61 5.18
N GLY A 560 4.39 -19.73 4.02
CA GLY A 560 3.92 -19.11 2.77
C GLY A 560 4.28 -17.63 2.59
N GLN A 561 5.02 -17.02 3.52
CA GLN A 561 5.46 -15.62 3.45
C GLN A 561 6.99 -15.53 3.43
N TRP A 562 7.53 -14.51 2.75
CA TRP A 562 8.95 -14.19 2.82
C TRP A 562 9.28 -13.50 4.15
N VAL A 563 10.31 -13.99 4.83
CA VAL A 563 10.70 -13.51 6.15
C VAL A 563 12.22 -13.32 6.23
N ALA A 564 12.63 -12.11 6.59
CA ALA A 564 14.00 -11.79 7.00
C ALA A 564 14.22 -12.29 8.44
N GLY A 565 15.38 -12.92 8.70
CA GLY A 565 15.69 -13.45 10.04
C GLY A 565 15.12 -14.84 10.33
N ARG A 566 14.80 -15.63 9.29
CA ARG A 566 14.19 -16.95 9.48
C ARG A 566 15.06 -17.94 10.28
N TRP A 567 16.38 -17.88 10.14
CA TRP A 567 17.31 -18.85 10.74
C TRP A 567 18.12 -18.29 11.91
N GLY A 568 17.64 -17.22 12.55
CA GLY A 568 18.29 -16.59 13.69
C GLY A 568 17.99 -15.10 13.74
N ASN A 569 18.50 -14.43 14.78
CA ASN A 569 18.32 -12.98 14.92
C ASN A 569 19.01 -12.24 13.78
N LEU A 570 18.49 -11.04 13.47
CA LEU A 570 19.16 -10.04 12.64
C LEU A 570 19.95 -9.08 13.55
N ALA A 571 20.98 -8.44 13.00
CA ALA A 571 21.72 -7.42 13.74
C ALA A 571 20.83 -6.18 13.97
N ASN A 572 21.11 -5.47 15.05
CA ASN A 572 20.57 -4.14 15.27
C ASN A 572 21.15 -3.18 14.20
N ARG A 573 20.32 -2.27 13.69
CA ARG A 573 20.67 -1.27 12.67
C ARG A 573 20.60 0.15 13.20
#